data_AF-A0A538KI67-F1
#
_entry.id   AF-A0A538KI67-F1
#
_cell.length_a   1.000
_cell.length_b   1.000
_cell.length_c   1.000
_cell.angle_alpha   90.00
_cell.angle_beta   90.00
_cell.angle_gamma   90.00
#
_symmetry.space_group_name_H-M   'P 1'
#
loop_
_entity.id
_entity.type
_entity.pdbx_description
1 polymer ?
#
loop_
_entity_poly.entity_id
_entity_poly.type
_entity_poly.pdbx_seq_one_letter_code
_entity_poly.pdbx_strand_id
1 'polypeptide(L)'
;MTRPISWRRRALALAALAAVGVAVVALAGLLPDGERGRGARAQVPPPSPELPRGGRRILPHFRVVAFYGAPQDVELGALGIGTPAQVARRLERVARPYERLGRPVLPAMELLSVIANGDAGADGLYSMRQAPAVIRGYLKAARRAKALVILDIQPGRRGFWAEALALRRWLREPDVSLALDPEWDTPGAVPGQVIGSVDAREVNAISYWLDGLVRRLRLPQKLLLVHRFTEGMIRGRLKPREHVAVTVNVDGFGHRAIKRAKYEHFAHARDGLYDGFKLFFREDTNIFTPRDVRRLHPRPDVVVYE
;
A
#
# COMPACT_ATOMS: atom_id res chain seq x y z
N MET A 1 -82.24 9.59 -22.97
CA MET A 1 -80.92 9.11 -22.52
C MET A 1 -79.89 9.46 -23.59
N THR A 2 -78.83 10.17 -23.19
CA THR A 2 -77.51 10.34 -23.85
C THR A 2 -77.44 10.81 -25.32
N ARG A 3 -77.15 12.10 -25.50
CA ARG A 3 -76.42 12.74 -26.64
C ARG A 3 -75.08 13.26 -26.07
N PRO A 4 -73.95 13.33 -26.82
CA PRO A 4 -73.70 14.44 -27.79
C PRO A 4 -72.85 14.02 -29.02
N ILE A 5 -73.13 14.42 -30.27
CA ILE A 5 -73.09 15.76 -30.89
C ILE A 5 -71.76 16.50 -30.66
N SER A 6 -70.69 15.98 -31.27
CA SER A 6 -69.54 16.75 -31.69
C SER A 6 -69.91 17.58 -32.91
N TRP A 7 -70.13 18.91 -32.78
CA TRP A 7 -69.93 19.92 -33.85
C TRP A 7 -70.30 21.38 -33.47
N ARG A 8 -70.20 21.79 -32.20
CA ARG A 8 -70.38 23.22 -31.81
C ARG A 8 -69.40 23.74 -30.75
N ARG A 9 -68.15 23.27 -30.77
CA ARG A 9 -67.05 23.81 -29.92
C ARG A 9 -65.72 24.01 -30.66
N ARG A 10 -65.75 24.35 -31.95
CA ARG A 10 -64.54 24.65 -32.75
C ARG A 10 -64.48 26.06 -33.34
N ALA A 11 -65.41 26.97 -32.98
CA ALA A 11 -65.44 28.33 -33.52
C ALA A 11 -65.03 29.44 -32.52
N LEU A 12 -64.77 29.14 -31.25
CA LEU A 12 -64.40 30.17 -30.25
C LEU A 12 -62.99 30.02 -29.66
N ALA A 13 -62.22 29.00 -30.05
CA ALA A 13 -60.84 28.82 -29.60
C ALA A 13 -59.77 29.36 -30.57
N LEU A 14 -60.16 29.82 -31.77
CA LEU A 14 -59.24 30.35 -32.79
C LEU A 14 -59.14 31.89 -32.80
N ALA A 15 -59.96 32.61 -32.02
CA ALA A 15 -59.87 34.06 -31.90
C ALA A 15 -58.93 34.54 -30.76
N ALA A 16 -58.60 33.67 -29.80
CA ALA A 16 -57.73 34.03 -28.66
C ALA A 16 -56.22 33.77 -28.90
N LEU A 17 -55.85 33.09 -29.99
CA LEU A 17 -54.46 32.75 -30.31
C LEU A 17 -53.79 33.69 -31.34
N ALA A 18 -54.52 34.62 -31.94
CA ALA A 18 -53.96 35.60 -32.88
C ALA A 18 -53.65 36.98 -32.25
N ALA A 19 -54.15 37.28 -31.04
CA ALA A 19 -53.94 38.59 -30.39
C ALA A 19 -52.80 38.63 -29.36
N VAL A 20 -52.18 37.50 -29.01
CA VAL A 20 -50.97 37.46 -28.16
C VAL A 20 -49.67 37.45 -29.01
N GLY A 21 -49.80 37.31 -30.33
CA GLY A 21 -48.68 37.16 -31.27
C GLY A 21 -47.96 38.45 -31.71
N VAL A 22 -48.31 39.65 -31.21
CA VAL A 22 -47.71 40.91 -31.72
C VAL A 22 -47.00 41.75 -30.63
N ALA A 23 -47.14 41.44 -29.34
CA ALA A 23 -46.58 42.29 -28.28
C ALA A 23 -45.23 41.82 -27.67
N VAL A 24 -44.57 40.80 -28.22
CA VAL A 24 -43.27 40.30 -27.69
C VAL A 24 -42.09 40.52 -28.65
N VAL A 25 -42.31 41.02 -29.88
CA VAL A 25 -41.23 41.22 -30.87
C VAL A 25 -40.55 42.60 -30.77
N ALA A 26 -41.03 43.53 -29.93
CA ALA A 26 -40.48 44.89 -29.82
C ALA A 26 -39.72 45.18 -28.51
N LEU A 27 -39.14 44.18 -27.86
CA LEU A 27 -38.23 44.38 -26.71
C LEU A 27 -36.95 43.55 -26.78
N ALA A 28 -36.47 43.25 -28.00
CA ALA A 28 -35.22 42.52 -28.24
C ALA A 28 -34.07 43.41 -28.76
N GLY A 29 -34.21 44.75 -28.68
CA GLY A 29 -33.28 45.70 -29.32
C GLY A 29 -32.43 46.59 -28.40
N LEU A 30 -32.57 46.52 -27.07
CA LEU A 30 -31.88 47.44 -26.16
C LEU A 30 -31.43 46.76 -24.85
N LEU A 31 -30.64 45.69 -24.96
CA LEU A 31 -29.81 45.20 -23.86
C LEU A 31 -28.34 45.34 -24.24
N PRO A 32 -27.51 46.00 -23.41
CA PRO A 32 -26.09 46.17 -23.68
C PRO A 32 -25.38 44.82 -23.68
N ASP A 33 -24.41 44.67 -24.60
CA ASP A 33 -23.55 43.49 -24.79
C ASP A 33 -22.80 43.11 -23.50
N GLY A 34 -23.47 42.31 -22.66
CA GLY A 34 -22.91 41.69 -21.46
C GLY A 34 -22.37 40.30 -21.77
N GLU A 35 -21.06 40.21 -21.96
CA GLU A 35 -20.20 39.04 -21.72
C GLU A 35 -20.70 37.66 -22.21
N ARG A 36 -20.71 37.45 -23.53
CA ARG A 36 -20.46 36.12 -24.09
C ARG A 36 -18.99 35.77 -23.95
N GLY A 37 -18.60 35.17 -22.83
CA GLY A 37 -17.19 34.81 -22.64
C GLY A 37 -16.79 34.13 -21.34
N ARG A 38 -17.70 33.56 -20.55
CA ARG A 38 -17.28 32.63 -19.48
C ARG A 38 -17.07 31.25 -20.08
N GLY A 39 -15.90 31.07 -20.69
CA GLY A 39 -15.39 29.75 -21.04
C GLY A 39 -15.56 28.84 -19.82
N ALA A 40 -16.26 27.72 -20.00
CA ALA A 40 -16.24 26.64 -19.03
C ALA A 40 -14.77 26.25 -18.86
N ARG A 41 -14.10 26.79 -17.82
CA ARG A 41 -12.79 26.32 -17.41
C ARG A 41 -12.95 24.84 -17.17
N ALA A 42 -12.46 24.03 -18.10
CA ALA A 42 -12.33 22.59 -17.92
C ALA A 42 -11.66 22.42 -16.57
N GLN A 43 -12.38 21.87 -15.59
CA GLN A 43 -11.83 21.65 -14.26
C GLN A 43 -10.67 20.68 -14.44
N VAL A 44 -9.44 21.18 -14.30
CA VAL A 44 -8.25 20.35 -14.34
C VAL A 44 -8.41 19.36 -13.19
N PRO A 45 -8.49 18.04 -13.46
CA PRO A 45 -8.63 17.07 -12.39
C PRO A 45 -7.47 17.23 -11.41
N PRO A 46 -7.70 17.06 -10.10
CA PRO A 46 -6.67 17.25 -9.10
C PRO A 46 -5.44 16.40 -9.46
N PRO A 47 -4.22 16.90 -9.19
CA PRO A 47 -3.01 16.16 -9.48
C PRO A 47 -3.06 14.82 -8.74
N SER A 48 -2.63 13.76 -9.43
CA SER A 48 -2.58 12.46 -8.79
C SER A 48 -1.57 12.46 -7.66
N PRO A 49 -1.84 11.76 -6.55
CA PRO A 49 -0.90 11.70 -5.44
C PRO A 49 0.44 11.05 -5.87
N GLU A 50 1.52 11.52 -5.27
CA GLU A 50 2.89 11.05 -5.48
C GLU A 50 3.45 10.33 -4.25
N LEU A 51 4.56 9.63 -4.44
CA LEU A 51 5.36 9.04 -3.35
C LEU A 51 6.06 10.14 -2.52
N PRO A 52 6.48 9.85 -1.28
CA PRO A 52 7.11 10.85 -0.40
C PRO A 52 8.36 11.54 -0.96
N ARG A 53 9.07 10.89 -1.89
CA ARG A 53 10.25 11.42 -2.60
C ARG A 53 9.97 11.72 -4.07
N GLY A 54 8.71 11.91 -4.43
CA GLY A 54 8.25 12.24 -5.77
C GLY A 54 8.02 11.02 -6.66
N GLY A 55 7.29 11.24 -7.75
CA GLY A 55 6.98 10.19 -8.73
C GLY A 55 5.94 9.18 -8.23
N ARG A 56 5.75 8.10 -9.01
CA ARG A 56 4.62 7.17 -8.82
C ARG A 56 4.96 5.68 -8.81
N ARG A 57 6.22 5.30 -9.07
CA ARG A 57 6.68 3.91 -9.03
C ARG A 57 7.70 3.76 -7.90
N ILE A 58 7.51 2.76 -7.04
CA ILE A 58 8.46 2.39 -5.99
C ILE A 58 9.58 1.59 -6.63
N LEU A 59 9.27 0.41 -7.18
CA LEU A 59 10.23 -0.46 -7.87
C LEU A 59 9.94 -0.48 -9.38
N PRO A 60 10.97 -0.46 -10.24
CA PRO A 60 12.40 -0.50 -9.94
C PRO A 60 13.04 0.89 -9.69
N HIS A 61 12.27 1.97 -9.52
CA HIS A 61 12.83 3.33 -9.47
C HIS A 61 13.69 3.58 -8.22
N PHE A 62 13.14 3.34 -7.02
CA PHE A 62 13.82 3.50 -5.73
C PHE A 62 14.36 2.16 -5.22
N ARG A 63 15.47 2.17 -4.48
CA ARG A 63 15.78 1.08 -3.53
C ARG A 63 15.10 1.39 -2.20
N VAL A 64 14.35 0.44 -1.66
CA VAL A 64 13.71 0.62 -0.35
C VAL A 64 14.67 0.14 0.74
N VAL A 65 14.82 0.94 1.79
CA VAL A 65 15.52 0.53 3.02
C VAL A 65 14.56 0.72 4.17
N ALA A 66 14.23 -0.35 4.89
CA ALA A 66 13.20 -0.35 5.91
C ALA A 66 13.76 -0.66 7.31
N PHE A 67 13.11 -0.13 8.34
CA PHE A 67 13.21 -0.66 9.70
C PHE A 67 11.93 -1.40 10.03
N TYR A 68 12.07 -2.62 10.57
CA TYR A 68 10.98 -3.50 11.00
C TYR A 68 10.66 -3.33 12.48
N GLY A 69 9.40 -3.55 12.85
CA GLY A 69 9.02 -3.86 14.23
C GLY A 69 7.82 -3.11 14.78
N ALA A 70 7.73 -3.02 16.11
CA ALA A 70 6.61 -2.39 16.81
C ALA A 70 7.07 -1.56 18.03
N PRO A 71 6.36 -0.49 18.43
CA PRO A 71 6.71 0.32 19.60
C PRO A 71 6.50 -0.37 20.96
N GLN A 72 5.83 -1.53 20.99
CA GLN A 72 5.46 -2.23 22.22
C GLN A 72 6.67 -2.80 22.96
N ASP A 73 7.66 -3.29 22.23
CA ASP A 73 8.82 -3.98 22.78
C ASP A 73 10.02 -3.77 21.86
N VAL A 74 11.21 -3.66 22.45
CA VAL A 74 12.47 -3.55 21.70
C VAL A 74 12.85 -4.86 21.02
N GLU A 75 12.38 -5.99 21.55
CA GLU A 75 12.58 -7.33 20.97
C GLU A 75 11.69 -7.57 19.74
N LEU A 76 10.72 -6.69 19.46
CA LEU A 76 9.95 -6.71 18.22
C LEU A 76 10.67 -6.01 17.06
N GLY A 77 11.90 -5.54 17.24
CA GLY A 77 12.75 -5.00 16.18
C GLY A 77 13.02 -3.49 16.26
N ALA A 78 13.82 -3.00 15.31
CA ALA A 78 14.32 -1.63 15.24
C ALA A 78 13.27 -0.53 15.49
N LEU A 79 12.01 -0.68 15.06
CA LEU A 79 10.98 0.34 15.28
C LEU A 79 10.59 0.52 16.75
N GLY A 80 10.87 -0.44 17.63
CA GLY A 80 10.63 -0.36 19.07
C GLY A 80 11.67 0.48 19.84
N ILE A 81 12.81 0.78 19.21
CA ILE A 81 13.92 1.46 19.86
C ILE A 81 13.79 2.98 19.68
N GLY A 82 13.01 3.60 20.56
CA GLY A 82 12.80 5.05 20.68
C GLY A 82 11.50 5.55 20.06
N THR A 83 11.30 6.86 20.05
CA THR A 83 10.10 7.47 19.45
C THR A 83 10.09 7.34 17.93
N PRO A 84 8.92 7.36 17.26
CA PRO A 84 8.84 7.30 15.79
C PRO A 84 9.72 8.34 15.07
N ALA A 85 9.88 9.54 15.66
CA ALA A 85 10.75 10.59 15.11
C ALA A 85 12.25 10.29 15.28
N GLN A 86 12.66 9.67 16.40
CA GLN A 86 14.05 9.21 16.59
C GLN A 86 14.37 8.06 15.64
N VAL A 87 13.45 7.12 15.50
CA VAL A 87 13.54 5.97 14.57
C VAL A 87 13.65 6.47 13.13
N ALA A 88 12.82 7.42 12.69
CA ALA A 88 12.93 8.05 11.37
C ALA A 88 14.33 8.60 11.07
N ARG A 89 14.93 9.33 12.04
CA ARG A 89 16.27 9.89 11.88
C ARG A 89 17.34 8.79 11.81
N ARG A 90 17.20 7.71 12.58
CA ARG A 90 18.13 6.58 12.53
C ARG A 90 18.01 5.83 11.20
N LEU A 91 16.79 5.60 10.74
CA LEU A 91 16.49 4.99 9.45
C LEU A 91 17.15 5.78 8.31
N GLU A 92 17.01 7.11 8.26
CA GLU A 92 17.65 7.94 7.23
C GLU A 92 19.18 7.77 7.20
N ARG A 93 19.82 7.69 8.37
CA ARG A 93 21.27 7.47 8.46
C ARG A 93 21.70 6.11 7.93
N VAL A 94 20.93 5.05 8.22
CA VAL A 94 21.20 3.69 7.73
C VAL A 94 20.89 3.56 6.24
N ALA A 95 19.87 4.27 5.76
CA ALA A 95 19.45 4.27 4.36
C ALA A 95 20.42 5.01 3.44
N ARG A 96 21.00 6.14 3.87
CA ARG A 96 21.84 7.02 3.03
C ARG A 96 22.98 6.32 2.27
N PRO A 97 23.77 5.41 2.86
CA PRO A 97 24.83 4.71 2.12
C PRO A 97 24.34 3.88 0.93
N TYR A 98 23.08 3.46 0.90
CA TYR A 98 22.49 2.70 -0.20
C TYR A 98 22.29 3.51 -1.48
N GLU A 99 22.32 4.85 -1.42
CA GLU A 99 22.22 5.72 -2.61
C GLU A 99 23.39 5.48 -3.58
N ARG A 100 24.55 5.06 -3.05
CA ARG A 100 25.75 4.73 -3.84
C ARG A 100 25.61 3.45 -4.67
N LEU A 101 24.46 2.77 -4.58
CA LEU A 101 24.18 1.53 -5.28
C LEU A 101 23.33 1.71 -6.55
N GLY A 102 23.28 2.94 -7.09
CA GLY A 102 22.77 3.25 -8.43
C GLY A 102 21.28 3.56 -8.55
N ARG A 103 20.54 3.61 -7.44
CA ARG A 103 19.13 4.01 -7.38
C ARG A 103 18.93 4.98 -6.21
N PRO A 104 18.03 5.97 -6.32
CA PRO A 104 17.63 6.77 -5.17
C PRO A 104 17.06 5.86 -4.09
N VAL A 105 17.29 6.22 -2.82
CA VAL A 105 16.77 5.44 -1.69
C VAL A 105 15.45 6.02 -1.21
N LEU A 106 14.48 5.14 -0.96
CA LEU A 106 13.20 5.47 -0.33
C LEU A 106 13.14 4.74 1.03
N PRO A 107 13.33 5.46 2.15
CA PRO A 107 13.22 4.85 3.46
C PRO A 107 11.79 4.36 3.76
N ALA A 108 11.65 3.33 4.57
CA ALA A 108 10.35 2.81 5.01
C ALA A 108 10.33 2.40 6.49
N MET A 109 9.18 2.54 7.14
CA MET A 109 8.90 1.96 8.46
C MET A 109 7.96 0.79 8.27
N GLU A 110 8.47 -0.43 8.40
CA GLU A 110 7.70 -1.67 8.37
C GLU A 110 7.14 -1.96 9.75
N LEU A 111 5.97 -1.39 10.01
CA LEU A 111 5.29 -1.45 11.28
C LEU A 111 4.48 -2.73 11.37
N LEU A 112 4.76 -3.55 12.38
CA LEU A 112 3.90 -4.64 12.82
C LEU A 112 2.52 -4.08 13.20
N SER A 113 1.59 -4.18 12.25
CA SER A 113 0.25 -3.61 12.33
C SER A 113 -0.77 -4.63 12.86
N VAL A 114 -0.45 -5.91 12.68
CA VAL A 114 -1.05 -7.05 13.35
C VAL A 114 0.10 -7.88 13.90
N ILE A 115 0.05 -8.18 15.19
CA ILE A 115 1.13 -8.87 15.91
C ILE A 115 0.58 -10.22 16.36
N ALA A 116 1.32 -11.29 16.10
CA ALA A 116 0.99 -12.62 16.61
C ALA A 116 1.40 -12.72 18.09
N ASN A 117 0.58 -13.40 18.88
CA ASN A 117 0.76 -13.55 20.32
C ASN A 117 0.86 -15.03 20.69
N GLY A 118 1.60 -15.33 21.76
CA GLY A 118 1.61 -16.67 22.36
C GLY A 118 0.28 -17.02 23.04
N ASP A 119 -0.47 -16.02 23.49
CA ASP A 119 -1.79 -16.17 24.12
C ASP A 119 -2.93 -15.97 23.12
N ALA A 120 -4.02 -16.73 23.32
CA ALA A 120 -5.15 -16.76 22.40
C ALA A 120 -5.92 -15.43 22.30
N GLY A 121 -5.84 -14.59 23.33
CA GLY A 121 -6.70 -13.41 23.48
C GLY A 121 -8.17 -13.79 23.66
N ALA A 122 -9.04 -12.78 23.75
CA ALA A 122 -10.47 -12.98 23.98
C ALA A 122 -11.21 -13.60 22.78
N ASP A 123 -10.68 -13.43 21.57
CA ASP A 123 -11.28 -13.96 20.34
C ASP A 123 -10.66 -15.29 19.89
N GLY A 124 -9.66 -15.80 20.61
CA GLY A 124 -9.01 -17.08 20.31
C GLY A 124 -8.10 -17.06 19.09
N LEU A 125 -7.74 -15.87 18.59
CA LEU A 125 -7.05 -15.71 17.29
C LEU A 125 -5.54 -15.54 17.40
N TYR A 126 -4.99 -15.53 18.62
CA TYR A 126 -3.54 -15.47 18.86
C TYR A 126 -2.86 -14.30 18.12
N SER A 127 -3.57 -13.19 18.01
CA SER A 127 -3.05 -11.97 17.38
C SER A 127 -3.78 -10.74 17.91
N MET A 128 -3.13 -9.59 17.82
CA MET A 128 -3.73 -8.30 18.13
C MET A 128 -3.44 -7.29 17.03
N ARG A 129 -4.39 -6.36 16.83
CA ARG A 129 -4.21 -5.23 15.91
C ARG A 129 -3.62 -4.03 16.64
N GLN A 130 -2.74 -3.31 15.95
CA GLN A 130 -2.27 -2.02 16.43
C GLN A 130 -3.43 -1.05 16.62
N ALA A 131 -3.35 -0.26 17.69
CA ALA A 131 -4.29 0.83 17.90
C ALA A 131 -4.18 1.84 16.74
N PRO A 132 -5.30 2.41 16.27
CA PRO A 132 -5.29 3.38 15.17
C PRO A 132 -4.36 4.59 15.44
N ALA A 133 -4.19 4.97 16.70
CA ALA A 133 -3.30 6.06 17.12
C ALA A 133 -1.83 5.74 16.86
N VAL A 134 -1.40 4.49 17.04
CA VAL A 134 -0.02 4.05 16.76
C VAL A 134 0.26 4.17 15.27
N ILE A 135 -0.61 3.62 14.41
CA ILE A 135 -0.46 3.70 12.95
C ILE A 135 -0.39 5.17 12.49
N ARG A 136 -1.24 6.05 13.04
CA ARG A 136 -1.17 7.50 12.75
C ARG A 136 0.15 8.14 13.18
N GLY A 137 0.69 7.74 14.32
CA GLY A 137 1.97 8.23 14.82
C GLY A 137 3.12 7.92 13.87
N TYR A 138 3.22 6.66 13.43
CA TYR A 138 4.22 6.23 12.45
C TYR A 138 4.01 6.88 11.08
N LEU A 139 2.77 6.97 10.59
CA LEU A 139 2.47 7.65 9.32
C LEU A 139 2.88 9.14 9.35
N LYS A 140 2.60 9.84 10.46
CA LYS A 140 3.04 11.23 10.66
C LYS A 140 4.57 11.35 10.67
N ALA A 141 5.27 10.43 11.33
CA ALA A 141 6.73 10.43 11.38
C ALA A 141 7.35 10.13 10.01
N ALA A 142 6.84 9.11 9.31
CA ALA A 142 7.28 8.73 7.98
C ALA A 142 7.10 9.88 6.97
N ARG A 143 5.95 10.55 6.96
CA ARG A 143 5.69 11.72 6.10
C ARG A 143 6.68 12.86 6.34
N ARG A 144 6.97 13.17 7.61
CA ARG A 144 7.98 14.20 7.96
C ARG A 144 9.38 13.81 7.47
N ALA A 145 9.69 12.52 7.43
CA ALA A 145 10.97 11.99 6.97
C ALA A 145 11.00 11.65 5.47
N LYS A 146 9.92 11.93 4.71
CA LYS A 146 9.75 11.50 3.33
C LYS A 146 10.00 9.99 3.13
N ALA A 147 9.41 9.19 4.01
CA ALA A 147 9.49 7.74 4.07
C ALA A 147 8.12 7.08 3.86
N LEU A 148 8.12 5.79 3.50
CA LEU A 148 6.92 4.96 3.46
C LEU A 148 6.56 4.41 4.84
N VAL A 149 5.31 3.98 5.00
CA VAL A 149 4.93 2.98 6.01
C VAL A 149 4.57 1.69 5.28
N ILE A 150 5.12 0.56 5.73
CA ILE A 150 4.71 -0.77 5.31
C ILE A 150 3.96 -1.38 6.50
N LEU A 151 2.71 -1.75 6.31
CA LEU A 151 1.92 -2.38 7.37
C LEU A 151 2.13 -3.88 7.29
N ASP A 152 2.79 -4.43 8.30
CA ASP A 152 3.08 -5.85 8.39
C ASP A 152 1.96 -6.58 9.15
N ILE A 153 1.65 -7.79 8.70
CA ILE A 153 0.62 -8.66 9.26
C ILE A 153 1.28 -9.95 9.73
N GLN A 154 1.20 -10.21 11.03
CA GLN A 154 1.37 -11.52 11.64
C GLN A 154 -0.02 -12.03 12.05
N PRO A 155 -0.68 -12.88 11.24
CA PRO A 155 -2.14 -13.05 11.31
C PRO A 155 -2.60 -13.98 12.45
N GLY A 156 -1.69 -14.73 13.08
CA GLY A 156 -2.05 -15.77 14.04
C GLY A 156 -2.97 -16.81 13.40
N ARG A 157 -4.18 -16.96 13.94
CA ARG A 157 -5.20 -17.87 13.39
C ARG A 157 -6.23 -17.19 12.48
N ARG A 158 -6.14 -15.88 12.23
CA ARG A 158 -7.16 -15.16 11.46
C ARG A 158 -6.99 -15.25 9.95
N GLY A 159 -5.76 -15.40 9.47
CA GLY A 159 -5.39 -15.36 8.05
C GLY A 159 -5.20 -13.93 7.50
N PHE A 160 -4.46 -13.83 6.39
CA PHE A 160 -4.00 -12.56 5.83
C PHE A 160 -5.10 -11.74 5.17
N TRP A 161 -6.02 -12.37 4.45
CA TRP A 161 -7.06 -11.67 3.71
C TRP A 161 -7.94 -10.81 4.63
N ALA A 162 -8.36 -11.36 5.77
CA ALA A 162 -9.19 -10.65 6.74
C ALA A 162 -8.46 -9.41 7.30
N GLU A 163 -7.17 -9.55 7.60
CA GLU A 163 -6.35 -8.45 8.14
C GLU A 163 -6.03 -7.38 7.09
N ALA A 164 -5.71 -7.78 5.85
CA ALA A 164 -5.51 -6.84 4.75
C ALA A 164 -6.76 -5.97 4.50
N LEU A 165 -7.95 -6.55 4.57
CA LEU A 165 -9.22 -5.81 4.47
C LEU A 165 -9.46 -4.90 5.67
N ALA A 166 -9.10 -5.31 6.88
CA ALA A 166 -9.20 -4.46 8.08
C ALA A 166 -8.30 -3.21 7.99
N LEU A 167 -7.14 -3.34 7.33
CA LEU A 167 -6.20 -2.26 7.08
C LEU A 167 -6.54 -1.40 5.86
N ARG A 168 -7.62 -1.71 5.12
CA ARG A 168 -8.02 -1.01 3.89
C ARG A 168 -8.00 0.49 4.01
N ARG A 169 -8.47 1.07 5.14
CA ARG A 169 -8.49 2.54 5.31
C ARG A 169 -7.10 3.18 5.18
N TRP A 170 -6.06 2.48 5.64
CA TRP A 170 -4.67 2.95 5.60
C TRP A 170 -4.06 2.71 4.22
N LEU A 171 -4.38 1.58 3.58
CA LEU A 171 -3.88 1.22 2.25
C LEU A 171 -4.40 2.16 1.13
N ARG A 172 -5.39 3.01 1.44
CA ARG A 172 -5.85 4.11 0.57
C ARG A 172 -4.92 5.32 0.57
N GLU A 173 -4.02 5.45 1.55
CA GLU A 173 -3.02 6.52 1.60
C GLU A 173 -1.92 6.23 0.58
N PRO A 174 -1.35 7.24 -0.12
CA PRO A 174 -0.38 7.01 -1.20
C PRO A 174 0.94 6.40 -0.73
N ASP A 175 1.34 6.69 0.50
CA ASP A 175 2.62 6.35 1.14
C ASP A 175 2.58 5.13 2.06
N VAL A 176 1.47 4.37 2.03
CA VAL A 176 1.28 3.14 2.82
C VAL A 176 1.31 1.91 1.91
N SER A 177 2.12 0.92 2.26
CA SER A 177 2.28 -0.39 1.59
C SER A 177 1.97 -1.53 2.55
N LEU A 178 2.07 -2.79 2.11
CA LEU A 178 1.71 -3.97 2.89
C LEU A 178 2.86 -4.98 2.95
N ALA A 179 3.02 -5.65 4.08
CA ALA A 179 3.86 -6.82 4.24
C ALA A 179 3.05 -7.98 4.84
N LEU A 180 3.44 -9.21 4.50
CA LEU A 180 2.85 -10.44 4.99
C LEU A 180 3.99 -11.28 5.59
N ASP A 181 3.74 -11.83 6.78
CA ASP A 181 4.72 -12.58 7.57
C ASP A 181 4.25 -14.05 7.74
N PRO A 182 4.44 -14.94 6.73
CA PRO A 182 3.83 -16.27 6.69
C PRO A 182 4.21 -17.19 7.84
N GLU A 183 5.36 -16.97 8.50
CA GLU A 183 5.77 -17.78 9.65
C GLU A 183 4.77 -17.69 10.82
N TRP A 184 3.98 -16.60 10.86
CA TRP A 184 2.97 -16.33 11.87
C TRP A 184 1.55 -16.70 11.44
N ASP A 185 1.37 -17.31 10.26
CA ASP A 185 0.10 -17.87 9.80
C ASP A 185 -0.02 -19.34 10.20
N THR A 186 -0.59 -19.55 11.38
CA THR A 186 -0.59 -20.84 12.09
C THR A 186 -2.01 -21.32 12.38
N PRO A 187 -2.84 -21.58 11.35
CA PRO A 187 -4.21 -22.05 11.56
C PRO A 187 -4.20 -23.36 12.36
N GLY A 188 -4.84 -23.34 13.53
CA GLY A 188 -4.93 -24.50 14.43
C GLY A 188 -3.73 -24.72 15.36
N ALA A 189 -2.67 -23.92 15.29
CA ALA A 189 -1.51 -24.00 16.19
C ALA A 189 -1.31 -22.68 16.96
N VAL A 190 -0.38 -22.67 17.92
CA VAL A 190 0.04 -21.45 18.62
C VAL A 190 1.19 -20.83 17.83
N PRO A 191 1.12 -19.54 17.45
CA PRO A 191 2.22 -18.88 16.77
C PRO A 191 3.52 -18.94 17.60
N GLY A 192 4.66 -19.09 16.94
CA GLY A 192 5.97 -19.24 17.58
C GLY A 192 6.31 -20.66 18.06
N GLN A 193 5.34 -21.59 18.14
CA GLN A 193 5.61 -23.01 18.40
C GLN A 193 5.83 -23.82 17.11
N VAL A 194 5.31 -23.33 15.99
CA VAL A 194 5.47 -23.89 14.65
C VAL A 194 5.75 -22.77 13.67
N ILE A 195 6.42 -23.08 12.56
CA ILE A 195 6.58 -22.16 11.44
C ILE A 195 5.33 -22.27 10.55
N GLY A 196 4.61 -21.17 10.43
CA GLY A 196 3.42 -21.04 9.58
C GLY A 196 3.72 -21.07 8.07
N SER A 197 2.65 -21.01 7.28
CA SER A 197 2.76 -20.92 5.82
C SER A 197 1.51 -20.35 5.17
N VAL A 198 1.70 -19.71 4.01
CA VAL A 198 0.61 -19.17 3.18
C VAL A 198 0.53 -19.86 1.84
N ASP A 199 -0.69 -20.05 1.33
CA ASP A 199 -0.90 -20.47 -0.06
C ASP A 199 -0.77 -19.26 -1.00
N ALA A 200 0.00 -19.41 -2.08
CA ALA A 200 0.22 -18.35 -3.06
C ALA A 200 -1.09 -17.82 -3.67
N ARG A 201 -2.18 -18.59 -3.68
CA ARG A 201 -3.51 -18.12 -4.10
C ARG A 201 -4.00 -16.95 -3.23
N GLU A 202 -3.77 -16.99 -1.92
CA GLU A 202 -4.17 -15.91 -1.01
C GLU A 202 -3.33 -14.66 -1.24
N VAL A 203 -2.00 -14.81 -1.31
CA VAL A 203 -1.09 -13.69 -1.63
C VAL A 203 -1.42 -13.07 -2.99
N ASN A 204 -1.75 -13.91 -3.98
CA ASN A 204 -2.16 -13.46 -5.31
C ASN A 204 -3.52 -12.75 -5.29
N ALA A 205 -4.46 -13.15 -4.43
CA ALA A 205 -5.72 -12.44 -4.24
C ALA A 205 -5.50 -11.07 -3.59
N ILE A 206 -4.66 -10.99 -2.56
CA ILE A 206 -4.28 -9.73 -1.91
C ILE A 206 -3.61 -8.77 -2.90
N SER A 207 -2.62 -9.25 -3.66
CA SER A 207 -1.93 -8.41 -4.66
C SER A 207 -2.85 -7.93 -5.78
N TYR A 208 -3.82 -8.77 -6.21
CA TYR A 208 -4.84 -8.37 -7.18
C TYR A 208 -5.76 -7.28 -6.63
N TRP A 209 -6.20 -7.43 -5.37
CA TRP A 209 -7.03 -6.46 -4.70
C TRP A 209 -6.31 -5.12 -4.49
N LEU A 210 -5.03 -5.15 -4.07
CA LEU A 210 -4.19 -3.96 -3.96
C LEU A 210 -4.02 -3.25 -5.31
N ASP A 211 -3.79 -4.00 -6.40
CA ASP A 211 -3.69 -3.43 -7.75
C ASP A 211 -4.99 -2.71 -8.15
N GLY A 212 -6.15 -3.33 -7.91
CA GLY A 212 -7.46 -2.70 -8.13
C GLY A 212 -7.67 -1.46 -7.27
N LEU A 213 -7.17 -1.46 -6.03
CA LEU A 213 -7.21 -0.29 -5.14
C LEU A 213 -6.40 0.88 -5.71
N VAL A 214 -5.18 0.61 -6.20
CA VAL A 214 -4.31 1.60 -6.83
C VAL A 214 -4.96 2.21 -8.06
N ARG A 215 -5.50 1.37 -8.97
CA ARG A 215 -6.17 1.84 -10.18
C ARG A 215 -7.37 2.73 -9.87
N ARG A 216 -8.26 2.26 -8.99
CA ARG A 216 -9.51 2.98 -8.65
C ARG A 216 -9.26 4.32 -7.98
N LEU A 217 -8.23 4.40 -7.14
CA LEU A 217 -7.91 5.61 -6.36
C LEU A 217 -6.78 6.44 -6.97
N ARG A 218 -6.28 6.05 -8.15
CA ARG A 218 -5.14 6.67 -8.84
C ARG A 218 -3.95 6.87 -7.90
N LEU A 219 -3.63 5.86 -7.08
CA LEU A 219 -2.50 5.92 -6.15
C LEU A 219 -1.16 5.72 -6.88
N PRO A 220 -0.02 6.01 -6.23
CA PRO A 220 1.26 5.42 -6.61
C PRO A 220 1.25 3.89 -6.49
N GLN A 221 2.24 3.26 -7.10
CA GLN A 221 2.53 1.83 -6.95
C GLN A 221 2.66 1.47 -5.46
N LYS A 222 2.12 0.31 -5.07
CA LYS A 222 2.27 -0.25 -3.72
C LYS A 222 3.39 -1.27 -3.69
N LEU A 223 4.05 -1.40 -2.54
CA LEU A 223 4.90 -2.54 -2.24
C LEU A 223 4.03 -3.62 -1.55
N LEU A 224 4.17 -4.87 -1.97
CA LEU A 224 3.69 -6.04 -1.22
C LEU A 224 4.91 -6.90 -0.90
N LEU A 225 5.37 -6.84 0.35
CA LEU A 225 6.48 -7.64 0.82
C LEU A 225 5.95 -8.97 1.39
N VAL A 226 6.61 -10.08 1.09
CA VAL A 226 6.24 -11.40 1.63
C VAL A 226 7.50 -12.04 2.19
N HIS A 227 7.57 -12.20 3.50
CA HIS A 227 8.76 -12.73 4.18
C HIS A 227 8.88 -14.24 3.98
N ARG A 228 10.12 -14.72 3.85
CA ARG A 228 10.42 -16.14 3.63
C ARG A 228 11.82 -16.50 4.08
N PHE A 229 11.96 -17.58 4.85
CA PHE A 229 13.26 -18.17 5.16
C PHE A 229 13.32 -19.71 5.05
N THR A 230 12.20 -20.36 4.74
CA THR A 230 12.13 -21.79 4.42
C THR A 230 11.31 -22.02 3.13
N GLU A 231 11.46 -23.20 2.53
CA GLU A 231 10.73 -23.56 1.32
C GLU A 231 9.22 -23.55 1.52
N GLY A 232 8.75 -24.16 2.62
CA GLY A 232 7.33 -24.42 2.89
C GLY A 232 6.49 -23.19 3.24
N MET A 233 7.10 -22.04 3.53
CA MET A 233 6.38 -20.83 3.96
C MET A 233 5.46 -20.25 2.89
N ILE A 234 5.81 -20.39 1.61
CA ILE A 234 4.98 -19.93 0.49
C ILE A 234 4.70 -21.12 -0.41
N ARG A 235 3.46 -21.58 -0.43
CA ARG A 235 3.04 -22.76 -1.20
C ARG A 235 2.48 -22.34 -2.55
N GLY A 236 3.23 -22.62 -3.62
CA GLY A 236 2.86 -22.28 -5.00
C GLY A 236 3.54 -21.00 -5.51
N ARG A 237 3.10 -20.49 -6.68
CA ARG A 237 3.78 -19.40 -7.39
C ARG A 237 3.09 -18.04 -7.23
N LEU A 238 3.84 -17.06 -6.76
CA LEU A 238 3.41 -15.66 -6.73
C LEU A 238 3.38 -15.06 -8.15
N LYS A 239 2.48 -14.11 -8.38
CA LYS A 239 2.29 -13.47 -9.69
C LYS A 239 2.67 -11.99 -9.65
N PRO A 240 3.40 -11.48 -10.66
CA PRO A 240 3.68 -10.05 -10.75
C PRO A 240 2.39 -9.25 -10.99
N ARG A 241 2.44 -7.97 -10.63
CA ARG A 241 1.35 -7.00 -10.84
C ARG A 241 1.91 -5.70 -11.42
N GLU A 242 1.09 -4.98 -12.16
CA GLU A 242 1.50 -3.72 -12.78
C GLU A 242 1.67 -2.60 -11.75
N HIS A 243 0.71 -2.48 -10.81
CA HIS A 243 0.66 -1.42 -9.82
C HIS A 243 1.05 -1.86 -8.41
N VAL A 244 1.46 -3.11 -8.24
CA VAL A 244 1.96 -3.65 -6.98
C VAL A 244 3.31 -4.31 -7.23
N ALA A 245 4.36 -3.77 -6.63
CA ALA A 245 5.66 -4.40 -6.60
C ALA A 245 5.61 -5.55 -5.60
N VAL A 246 5.35 -6.76 -6.11
CA VAL A 246 5.35 -7.99 -5.31
C VAL A 246 6.80 -8.41 -5.09
N THR A 247 7.20 -8.50 -3.83
CA THR A 247 8.60 -8.69 -3.43
C THR A 247 8.70 -9.83 -2.44
N VAL A 248 9.56 -10.82 -2.71
CA VAL A 248 9.90 -11.85 -1.72
C VAL A 248 11.05 -11.32 -0.87
N ASN A 249 10.85 -11.20 0.45
CA ASN A 249 11.90 -10.79 1.37
C ASN A 249 12.56 -12.00 2.00
N VAL A 250 13.82 -12.24 1.67
CA VAL A 250 14.57 -13.34 2.25
C VAL A 250 14.94 -13.00 3.68
N ASP A 251 14.36 -13.77 4.60
CA ASP A 251 14.46 -13.60 6.04
C ASP A 251 15.37 -14.65 6.71
N GLY A 252 15.52 -14.55 8.02
CA GLY A 252 16.31 -15.40 8.89
C GLY A 252 17.70 -14.82 9.14
N PHE A 253 18.15 -14.97 10.39
CA PHE A 253 19.41 -14.43 10.87
C PHE A 253 20.55 -15.46 10.81
N GLY A 254 21.78 -14.99 11.01
CA GLY A 254 22.94 -15.84 11.25
C GLY A 254 24.20 -15.34 10.55
N HIS A 255 25.16 -16.25 10.33
CA HIS A 255 26.42 -15.91 9.66
C HIS A 255 26.21 -15.51 8.20
N ARG A 256 27.08 -14.61 7.71
CA ARG A 256 27.01 -14.08 6.34
C ARG A 256 26.94 -15.15 5.24
N ALA A 257 27.67 -16.26 5.42
CA ALA A 257 27.70 -17.35 4.43
C ALA A 257 26.32 -18.03 4.30
N ILE A 258 25.67 -18.31 5.43
CA ILE A 258 24.33 -18.90 5.49
C ILE A 258 23.31 -17.94 4.88
N LYS A 259 23.36 -16.65 5.24
CA LYS A 259 22.45 -15.65 4.68
C LYS A 259 22.62 -15.47 3.17
N ARG A 260 23.87 -15.47 2.68
CA ARG A 260 24.15 -15.41 1.24
C ARG A 260 23.55 -16.62 0.51
N ALA A 261 23.84 -17.82 0.99
CA ALA A 261 23.32 -19.05 0.38
C ALA A 261 21.78 -19.06 0.38
N LYS A 262 21.17 -18.64 1.49
CA LYS A 262 19.70 -18.51 1.60
C LYS A 262 19.14 -17.47 0.62
N TYR A 263 19.79 -16.32 0.49
CA TYR A 263 19.39 -15.29 -0.46
C TYR A 263 19.49 -15.77 -1.90
N GLU A 264 20.62 -16.38 -2.28
CA GLU A 264 20.81 -16.95 -3.63
C GLU A 264 19.79 -18.05 -3.96
N HIS A 265 19.33 -18.78 -2.94
CA HIS A 265 18.34 -19.84 -3.08
C HIS A 265 16.90 -19.31 -3.27
N PHE A 266 16.51 -18.26 -2.53
CA PHE A 266 15.13 -17.74 -2.54
C PHE A 266 14.90 -16.48 -3.38
N ALA A 267 15.96 -15.82 -3.86
CA ALA A 267 15.82 -14.65 -4.71
C ALA A 267 15.48 -15.06 -6.15
N HIS A 268 14.52 -14.37 -6.77
CA HIS A 268 13.89 -14.75 -8.02
C HIS A 268 13.74 -13.57 -9.00
N ALA A 269 14.82 -12.81 -9.24
CA ALA A 269 14.87 -11.73 -10.26
C ALA A 269 14.50 -12.14 -11.70
N ARG A 270 14.12 -13.40 -11.94
CA ARG A 270 13.77 -13.94 -13.25
C ARG A 270 12.26 -14.20 -13.44
N ASP A 271 11.45 -14.04 -12.38
CA ASP A 271 10.00 -14.31 -12.42
C ASP A 271 9.11 -13.05 -12.45
N GLY A 272 9.70 -11.87 -12.69
CA GLY A 272 8.98 -10.59 -12.67
C GLY A 272 8.60 -10.10 -11.27
N LEU A 273 9.04 -10.81 -10.23
CA LEU A 273 9.00 -10.38 -8.84
C LEU A 273 10.27 -9.59 -8.50
N TYR A 274 10.25 -8.89 -7.37
CA TYR A 274 11.40 -8.18 -6.82
C TYR A 274 11.99 -8.93 -5.62
N ASP A 275 13.22 -8.59 -5.27
CA ASP A 275 13.95 -9.29 -4.22
C ASP A 275 14.21 -8.40 -3.00
N GLY A 276 13.84 -8.90 -1.83
CA GLY A 276 14.13 -8.31 -0.52
C GLY A 276 15.19 -9.11 0.24
N PHE A 277 15.95 -8.42 1.10
CA PHE A 277 16.92 -9.05 1.98
C PHE A 277 16.82 -8.46 3.39
N LYS A 278 16.53 -9.31 4.38
CA LYS A 278 16.41 -8.90 5.79
C LYS A 278 17.72 -9.08 6.53
N LEU A 279 18.08 -8.07 7.32
CA LEU A 279 19.29 -7.97 8.12
C LEU A 279 18.91 -7.71 9.57
N PHE A 280 19.64 -8.33 10.49
CA PHE A 280 19.34 -8.29 11.92
C PHE A 280 20.49 -7.59 12.66
N PHE A 281 20.22 -6.49 13.35
CA PHE A 281 21.26 -5.70 14.01
C PHE A 281 21.96 -6.46 15.13
N ARG A 282 21.26 -7.33 15.85
CA ARG A 282 21.81 -8.06 17.00
C ARG A 282 22.12 -9.52 16.67
N GLU A 283 21.26 -10.16 15.87
CA GLU A 283 21.27 -11.60 15.62
C GLU A 283 22.21 -11.98 14.47
N ASP A 284 22.46 -11.09 13.50
CA ASP A 284 23.42 -11.37 12.43
C ASP A 284 24.86 -11.22 12.92
N THR A 285 25.62 -12.29 12.78
CA THR A 285 27.07 -12.24 13.02
C THR A 285 27.78 -11.58 11.83
N ASN A 286 28.51 -10.49 12.09
CA ASN A 286 29.17 -9.68 11.06
C ASN A 286 28.20 -9.22 9.96
N ILE A 287 27.12 -8.53 10.36
CA ILE A 287 26.06 -8.03 9.48
C ILE A 287 26.58 -7.48 8.13
N PHE A 288 25.83 -7.72 7.06
CA PHE A 288 26.18 -7.19 5.74
C PHE A 288 26.23 -5.66 5.74
N THR A 289 27.29 -5.10 5.17
CA THR A 289 27.35 -3.68 4.86
C THR A 289 26.60 -3.39 3.54
N PRO A 290 26.23 -2.13 3.26
CA PRO A 290 25.67 -1.74 1.96
C PRO A 290 26.56 -2.14 0.77
N ARG A 291 27.89 -2.15 0.94
CA ARG A 291 28.84 -2.61 -0.09
C ARG A 291 28.74 -4.12 -0.31
N ASP A 292 28.47 -4.89 0.74
CA ASP A 292 28.27 -6.34 0.64
C ASP A 292 26.94 -6.67 -0.04
N VAL A 293 25.87 -5.94 0.32
CA VAL A 293 24.55 -6.07 -0.31
C VAL A 293 24.61 -5.80 -1.81
N ARG A 294 25.42 -4.83 -2.25
CA ARG A 294 25.67 -4.57 -3.69
C ARG A 294 26.19 -5.79 -4.45
N ARG A 295 26.89 -6.70 -3.77
CA ARG A 295 27.53 -7.90 -4.35
C ARG A 295 26.62 -9.14 -4.28
N LEU A 296 25.41 -9.01 -3.77
CA LEU A 296 24.42 -10.08 -3.88
C LEU A 296 23.87 -10.13 -5.32
N HIS A 297 23.53 -11.34 -5.75
CA HIS A 297 22.95 -11.60 -7.06
C HIS A 297 21.69 -12.46 -6.89
N PRO A 298 20.52 -11.95 -7.31
CA PRO A 298 20.26 -10.58 -7.79
C PRO A 298 20.57 -9.50 -6.73
N ARG A 299 20.62 -8.23 -7.13
CA ARG A 299 20.83 -7.15 -6.16
C ARG A 299 19.50 -6.85 -5.47
N PRO A 300 19.42 -6.85 -4.12
CA PRO A 300 18.16 -6.56 -3.44
C PRO A 300 17.57 -5.21 -3.83
N ASP A 301 16.27 -5.22 -4.10
CA ASP A 301 15.42 -4.06 -4.31
C ASP A 301 14.97 -3.42 -3.00
N VAL A 302 14.75 -4.27 -2.00
CA VAL A 302 14.35 -3.92 -0.64
C VAL A 302 15.38 -4.46 0.34
N VAL A 303 15.80 -3.66 1.31
CA VAL A 303 16.61 -4.13 2.44
C VAL A 303 15.88 -3.79 3.73
N VAL A 304 15.54 -4.80 4.51
CA VAL A 304 14.85 -4.63 5.79
C VAL A 304 15.87 -4.81 6.91
N TYR A 305 15.88 -3.91 7.88
CA TYR A 305 16.65 -4.06 9.10
C TYR A 305 15.73 -4.27 10.29
N GLU A 306 16.00 -5.32 11.05
CA GLU A 306 15.37 -5.63 12.34
C GLU A 306 16.35 -5.37 13.48
#